data_AF-A0A2Z6UWJ0-F1
#
_entry.id   AF-A0A2Z6UWJ0-F1
#
_cell.length_a   1.000
_cell.length_b   1.000
_cell.length_c   1.000
_cell.angle_alpha   90.00
_cell.angle_beta   90.00
_cell.angle_gamma   90.00
#
_symmetry.space_group_name_H-M   'P 1'
#
loop_
_entity.id
_entity.type
_entity.pdbx_description
1 polymer ?
#
loop_
_entity_poly.entity_id
_entity_poly.type
_entity_poly.pdbx_seq_one_letter_code
_entity_poly.pdbx_strand_id
1 'polypeptide(L)' 'MISLIERFEADNYPIPDRNPLATLQHLIEANEIEYPELITILGSPDAVEQIINGQRSINQSEARSLGAYFRVDASLFT' A
#
# COMPACT_ATOMS: atom_id res chain seq x y z
N MET A 1 11.97 -25.69 -0.66
CA MET A 1 10.64 -25.07 -0.49
C MET A 1 10.89 -23.64 -0.07
N ILE A 2 10.82 -22.71 -1.01
CA ILE A 2 10.95 -21.27 -0.81
C ILE A 2 9.92 -20.68 -1.77
N SER A 3 8.71 -20.52 -1.28
CA SER A 3 7.59 -19.94 -2.00
C SER A 3 7.27 -18.63 -1.28
N LEU A 4 7.84 -17.51 -1.73
CA LEU A 4 7.27 -16.18 -1.54
C LEU A 4 8.01 -15.08 -2.33
N ILE A 5 8.40 -15.37 -3.56
CA ILE A 5 8.69 -14.30 -4.52
C ILE A 5 7.88 -14.63 -5.77
N GLU A 6 6.58 -14.77 -5.57
CA GLU A 6 5.63 -14.73 -6.68
C GLU A 6 5.60 -13.28 -7.17
N ARG A 7 6.47 -13.02 -8.14
CA ARG A 7 6.20 -12.19 -9.31
C ARG A 7 5.09 -11.17 -9.10
N PHE A 8 5.44 -10.01 -8.56
CA PHE A 8 4.74 -8.78 -8.92
C PHE A 8 5.32 -8.29 -10.27
N GLU A 9 5.21 -9.16 -11.28
CA GLU A 9 5.47 -8.77 -12.65
C GLU A 9 4.17 -8.25 -13.26
N ALA A 10 4.31 -7.06 -13.82
CA ALA A 10 3.59 -6.55 -14.96
C ALA A 10 2.21 -5.93 -14.72
N ASP A 11 2.15 -4.75 -15.32
CA ASP A 11 1.00 -4.23 -16.05
C ASP A 11 0.07 -3.33 -15.25
N ASN A 12 0.11 -2.05 -15.62
CA ASN A 12 -0.87 -0.99 -15.36
C ASN A 12 -0.67 -0.13 -14.11
N TYR A 13 0.18 0.88 -14.22
CA TYR A 13 -0.17 2.19 -13.65
C TYR A 13 -0.15 3.27 -14.72
N PRO A 14 -1.16 3.31 -15.62
CA PRO A 14 -1.49 4.57 -16.26
C PRO A 14 -1.85 5.58 -15.15
N ILE A 15 -0.97 6.57 -14.97
CA ILE A 15 -1.25 7.79 -14.22
C ILE A 15 -2.42 8.47 -14.94
N PRO A 16 -3.64 8.49 -14.36
CA PRO A 16 -4.19 9.78 -13.96
C PRO A 16 -5.13 9.72 -12.73
N ASP A 17 -5.17 10.81 -11.98
CA ASP A 17 -6.21 11.16 -11.00
C ASP A 17 -6.22 10.44 -9.64
N ARG A 18 -5.49 11.04 -8.67
CA ARG A 18 -5.75 11.02 -7.20
C ARG A 18 -6.29 9.71 -6.59
N ASN A 19 -5.78 8.56 -6.99
CA ASN A 19 -6.14 7.31 -6.32
C ASN A 19 -5.15 7.04 -5.18
N PRO A 20 -5.57 7.15 -3.90
CA PRO A 20 -4.70 6.95 -2.74
C PRO A 20 -4.01 5.57 -2.74
N LEU A 21 -4.63 4.61 -3.43
CA LEU A 21 -4.14 3.25 -3.61
C LEU A 21 -2.97 3.15 -4.58
N ALA A 22 -3.02 3.93 -5.67
CA ALA A 22 -1.93 4.04 -6.63
C ALA A 22 -0.71 4.69 -5.97
N THR A 23 -0.94 5.75 -5.18
CA THR A 23 0.13 6.39 -4.38
C THR A 23 0.73 5.41 -3.39
N LEU A 24 -0.09 4.60 -2.71
CA LEU A 24 0.39 3.56 -1.80
C LEU A 24 1.22 2.50 -2.51
N GLN A 25 0.75 1.95 -3.63
CA GLN A 25 1.52 0.95 -4.39
C GLN A 25 2.85 1.52 -4.86
N HIS A 26 2.87 2.76 -5.34
CA HIS A 26 4.10 3.41 -5.75
C HIS A 26 5.09 3.60 -4.59
N LEU A 27 4.59 3.88 -3.39
CA LEU A 27 5.43 4.00 -2.18
C LEU A 27 5.93 2.64 -1.69
N ILE A 28 5.11 1.59 -1.78
CA ILE A 28 5.52 0.22 -1.44
C ILE A 28 6.65 -0.23 -2.37
N GLU A 29 6.51 -0.02 -3.67
CA GLU A 29 7.55 -0.34 -4.66
C GLU A 29 8.81 0.51 -4.45
N ALA A 30 8.66 1.83 -4.27
CA ALA A 30 9.80 2.74 -4.13
C ALA A 30 10.59 2.55 -2.83
N ASN A 31 9.97 2.02 -1.78
CA ASN A 31 10.60 1.76 -0.49
C ASN A 31 10.85 0.26 -0.23
N GLU A 32 10.66 -0.60 -1.24
CA GLU A 32 10.82 -2.06 -1.16
C GLU A 32 10.10 -2.68 0.06
N ILE A 33 8.87 -2.22 0.32
CA ILE A 33 8.10 -2.63 1.50
C ILE A 33 7.54 -4.02 1.28
N GLU A 34 7.75 -4.88 2.28
CA GLU A 34 7.19 -6.22 2.27
C GLU A 34 5.79 -6.29 2.93
N TYR A 35 4.99 -7.26 2.51
CA TYR A 35 3.67 -7.58 3.10
C TYR A 35 3.63 -7.58 4.65
N PRO A 36 4.59 -8.19 5.39
CA PRO A 36 4.59 -8.16 6.86
C PRO A 36 4.73 -6.77 7.47
N GLU A 37 5.45 -5.85 6.83
CA GLU A 37 5.55 -4.46 7.29
C GLU A 37 4.20 -3.74 7.11
N LEU A 38 3.53 -3.96 5.98
CA LEU A 38 2.17 -3.44 5.74
C LEU A 38 1.16 -3.96 6.76
N ILE A 39 1.25 -5.25 7.12
CA ILE A 39 0.42 -5.86 8.17
C ILE A 39 0.68 -5.20 9.52
N THR A 40 1.93 -4.85 9.81
CA THR A 40 2.31 -4.16 11.05
C THR A 40 1.76 -2.73 11.09
N ILE A 41 1.73 -2.03 9.96
CA ILE A 41 1.24 -0.64 9.86
C ILE A 41 -0.29 -0.58 9.90
N LEU A 42 -0.97 -1.45 9.14
CA LEU A 42 -2.42 -1.49 9.01
C LEU A 42 -3.09 -2.33 10.12
N GLY A 43 -2.30 -3.14 10.83
CA GLY A 43 -2.73 -3.97 11.95
C GLY A 43 -3.51 -5.23 11.55
N SER A 44 -3.85 -5.42 10.28
CA SER A 44 -4.62 -6.59 9.81
C SER A 44 -4.23 -6.99 8.39
N PRO A 45 -3.87 -8.26 8.14
CA PRO A 45 -3.53 -8.75 6.80
C PRO A 45 -4.71 -8.68 5.83
N ASP A 46 -5.93 -8.91 6.34
CA ASP A 46 -7.16 -8.77 5.56
C ASP A 46 -7.37 -7.32 5.08
N ALA A 47 -7.07 -6.33 5.94
CA ALA A 47 -7.14 -4.93 5.57
C ALA A 47 -6.09 -4.57 4.50
N VAL A 48 -4.85 -5.08 4.63
CA VAL A 48 -3.79 -4.90 3.63
C VAL A 48 -4.24 -5.46 2.29
N GLU A 49 -4.71 -6.71 2.26
CA GLU A 49 -5.14 -7.37 1.04
C GLU A 49 -6.30 -6.62 0.37
N GLN A 50 -7.31 -6.22 1.14
CA GLN A 50 -8.44 -5.45 0.60
C GLN A 50 -8.00 -4.09 0.06
N ILE A 51 -7.03 -3.43 0.70
CA ILE A 51 -6.47 -2.16 0.22
C ILE A 51 -5.67 -2.40 -1.06
N ILE A 52 -4.78 -3.38 -1.10
CA ILE A 52 -3.97 -3.67 -2.30
C ILE A 52 -4.85 -4.11 -3.48
N ASN A 53 -5.91 -4.88 -3.22
CA ASN A 53 -6.86 -5.32 -4.24
C ASN A 53 -7.88 -4.25 -4.66
N GLY A 54 -7.87 -3.05 -4.08
CA GLY A 54 -8.88 -2.04 -4.44
C GLY A 54 -10.28 -2.29 -3.91
N GLN A 55 -10.45 -3.25 -3.00
CA GLN A 55 -11.74 -3.58 -2.39
C GLN A 55 -12.14 -2.57 -1.32
N ARG A 56 -11.18 -1.89 -0.70
CA ARG A 56 -11.42 -0.80 0.25
C ARG A 56 -10.46 0.36 0.06
N SER A 57 -10.89 1.55 0.47
CA SER A 57 -10.03 2.73 0.55
C SER A 57 -9.29 2.79 1.89
N ILE A 58 -8.19 3.55 1.91
CA ILE A 58 -7.39 3.81 3.09
C ILE A 58 -8.14 4.81 3.97
N ASN A 59 -8.36 4.48 5.24
CA ASN A 59 -8.99 5.42 6.18
C ASN A 59 -7.98 6.43 6.71
N GLN A 60 -8.44 7.55 7.27
CA GLN A 60 -7.57 8.61 7.81
C GLN A 60 -6.59 8.12 8.90
N SER A 61 -6.98 7.13 9.71
CA SER A 61 -6.09 6.51 10.70
C SER A 61 -4.97 5.71 10.04
N GLU A 62 -5.30 4.91 9.02
CA GLU A 62 -4.35 4.10 8.25
C GLU A 62 -3.41 5.00 7.43
N ALA A 63 -3.97 6.05 6.80
CA ALA A 63 -3.23 7.10 6.09
C ALA A 63 -2.21 7.80 7.00
N ARG A 64 -2.55 8.05 8.27
CA ARG A 64 -1.60 8.62 9.24
C ARG A 64 -0.50 7.64 9.61
N SER A 65 -0.82 6.36 9.83
CA SER A 65 0.18 5.33 10.13
C SER A 65 1.15 5.15 8.95
N LEU A 66 0.61 5.05 7.73
CA LEU A 66 1.38 4.98 6.50
C LEU A 66 2.21 6.26 6.32
N GLY A 67 1.60 7.44 6.41
CA GLY A 67 2.29 8.72 6.29
C GLY A 67 3.43 8.89 7.31
N ALA A 68 3.23 8.49 8.56
CA ALA A 68 4.27 8.51 9.59
C ALA A 68 5.42 7.54 9.28
N TYR A 69 5.10 6.35 8.79
CA TYR A 69 6.08 5.31 8.44
C TYR A 69 6.89 5.72 7.19
N PHE A 70 6.21 6.08 6.11
CA PHE A 70 6.82 6.54 4.85
C PHE A 70 7.39 7.95 4.93
N ARG A 71 7.11 8.69 6.02
CA ARG A 71 7.45 10.11 6.20
C ARG A 71 6.88 10.98 5.07
N VAL A 72 5.66 10.67 4.64
CA VAL A 72 4.90 11.43 3.64
C VAL A 72 3.62 11.99 4.24
N ASP A 73 3.04 12.99 3.60
CA ASP A 73 1.76 13.55 4.04
C ASP A 73 0.63 12.53 3.91
N ALA A 74 -0.06 12.27 5.03
CA ALA A 74 -1.22 11.38 5.08
C ALA A 74 -2.32 11.80 4.09
N SER A 75 -2.38 13.09 3.73
CA SER A 75 -3.31 13.64 2.73
C SER A 75 -3.15 13.04 1.33
N LEU A 76 -2.04 12.35 1.05
CA LEU A 76 -1.86 11.59 -0.19
C LEU A 76 -2.73 10.32 -0.22
N PHE A 77 -3.20 9.88 0.94
CA PHE A 77 -3.99 8.66 1.10
C PHE A 77 -5.46 8.93 1.49
N THR A 78 -5.89 10.20 1.62
CA THR A 78 -7.23 10.62 2.07
C THR A 78 -8.08 11.22 0.97
#